data_AF-A0A011PVX0-F1
#
_entry.id   AF-A0A011PVX0-F1
#
_cell.length_a   1.000
_cell.length_b   1.000
_cell.length_c   1.000
_cell.angle_alpha   90.00
_cell.angle_beta   90.00
_cell.angle_gamma   90.00
#
_symmetry.space_group_name_H-M   'P 1'
#
loop_
_entity.id
_entity.type
_entity.pdbx_description
1 polymer ?
#
loop_
_entity_poly.entity_id
_entity_poly.type
_entity_poly.pdbx_seq_one_letter_code
_entity_poly.pdbx_strand_id
1 'polypeptide(L)'
;MLKLRKIMTTLVLAATLLSGLIAAQVSAADYNWRFANLYGRGTAFGTLYEKLGSNIESMSAGRIKVQVLYSGEGVGTTGLLSAVKSGLITMGAPFQSMHAGELPAGIVEIGLPGGTDDTGAAGRNR
;
A
#
# COMPACT_ATOMS: atom_id res chain seq x y z
N MET A 1 -25.88 -31.73 -43.93
CA MET A 1 -25.25 -32.02 -42.60
C MET A 1 -23.78 -31.60 -42.51
N LEU A 2 -22.95 -31.78 -43.55
CA LEU A 2 -21.51 -31.44 -43.50
C LEU A 2 -21.20 -29.94 -43.41
N LYS A 3 -22.03 -29.06 -44.02
CA LYS A 3 -21.89 -27.59 -43.94
C LYS A 3 -22.18 -27.04 -42.54
N LEU A 4 -23.18 -27.59 -41.85
CA LEU A 4 -23.57 -27.16 -40.49
C LEU A 4 -22.47 -27.49 -39.46
N ARG A 5 -21.81 -28.65 -39.61
CA ARG A 5 -20.67 -29.04 -38.78
C ARG A 5 -19.47 -28.11 -38.95
N LYS A 6 -19.18 -27.66 -40.17
CA LYS A 6 -18.11 -26.67 -40.46
C LYS A 6 -18.42 -25.29 -39.86
N ILE A 7 -19.69 -24.87 -39.91
CA ILE A 7 -20.11 -23.59 -39.32
C ILE A 7 -19.97 -23.64 -37.80
N MET A 8 -20.39 -24.74 -37.16
CA MET A 8 -20.23 -24.94 -35.71
C MET A 8 -18.76 -24.97 -35.28
N THR A 9 -17.86 -25.66 -36.00
CA THR A 9 -16.42 -25.64 -35.65
C THR A 9 -15.79 -24.27 -35.84
N THR A 10 -16.23 -23.48 -36.83
CA THR A 10 -15.72 -22.11 -37.03
C THR A 10 -16.20 -21.16 -35.93
N LEU A 11 -17.45 -21.29 -35.47
CA LEU A 11 -17.99 -20.50 -34.36
C LEU A 11 -17.31 -20.79 -33.02
N VAL A 12 -16.99 -22.06 -32.74
CA VAL A 12 -16.28 -22.45 -31.52
C VAL A 12 -14.86 -21.87 -31.51
N LEU A 13 -14.18 -21.87 -32.67
CA LEU A 13 -12.84 -21.32 -32.79
C LEU A 13 -12.81 -19.79 -32.68
N ALA A 14 -13.85 -19.11 -33.18
CA ALA A 14 -14.01 -17.67 -32.98
C ALA A 14 -14.31 -17.31 -31.51
N ALA A 15 -15.16 -18.08 -30.84
CA ALA A 15 -15.51 -17.85 -29.44
C ALA A 15 -14.31 -18.01 -28.48
N THR A 16 -13.41 -18.98 -28.73
CA THR A 16 -12.19 -19.14 -27.93
C THR A 16 -11.17 -18.02 -28.17
N LEU A 17 -11.04 -17.50 -29.40
CA LEU A 17 -10.18 -16.36 -29.71
C LEU A 17 -10.68 -15.06 -29.06
N LEU A 18 -12.00 -14.82 -29.03
CA LEU A 18 -12.60 -13.68 -28.34
C LEU A 18 -12.48 -13.79 -26.81
N SER A 19 -12.48 -15.00 -26.26
CA SER A 19 -12.29 -15.23 -24.81
C SER A 19 -10.86 -14.94 -24.35
N GLY A 20 -9.87 -15.05 -25.25
CA GLY A 20 -8.46 -14.74 -24.97
C GLY A 20 -8.15 -13.24 -24.89
N LEU A 21 -8.97 -12.37 -25.51
CA LEU A 21 -8.80 -10.91 -25.44
C LEU A 21 -9.29 -10.30 -24.13
N ILE A 22 -10.08 -11.03 -23.33
CA ILE A 22 -10.54 -10.62 -22.00
C ILE A 22 -9.62 -11.19 -20.91
N ALA A 23 -8.48 -11.79 -21.28
CA ALA A 23 -7.40 -11.97 -20.33
C ALA A 23 -7.03 -10.59 -19.82
N ALA A 24 -7.47 -10.27 -18.59
CA ALA A 24 -7.12 -9.05 -17.90
C ALA A 24 -5.65 -8.79 -18.16
N GLN A 25 -5.33 -7.59 -18.64
CA GLN A 25 -3.94 -7.17 -18.79
C GLN A 25 -3.36 -7.22 -17.37
N VAL A 26 -2.76 -8.35 -17.00
CA VAL A 26 -1.88 -8.46 -15.85
C VAL A 26 -0.64 -7.69 -16.28
N SER A 27 -0.77 -6.37 -16.25
CA SER A 27 0.37 -5.49 -16.37
C SER A 27 1.22 -5.73 -15.14
N ALA A 28 2.51 -5.92 -15.35
CA ALA A 28 3.46 -5.73 -14.25
C ALA A 28 3.23 -4.32 -13.67
N ALA A 29 3.39 -4.17 -12.36
CA ALA A 29 3.19 -2.89 -11.72
C ALA A 29 4.19 -1.86 -12.30
N ASP A 30 3.68 -0.73 -12.77
CA ASP A 30 4.48 0.39 -13.27
C ASP A 30 5.39 0.95 -12.16
N TYR A 31 4.93 0.88 -10.91
CA TYR A 31 5.63 1.35 -9.74
C TYR A 31 5.62 0.33 -8.61
N ASN A 32 6.77 0.16 -7.96
CA ASN A 32 6.93 -0.68 -6.77
C ASN A 32 7.30 0.22 -5.60
N TRP A 33 6.34 0.45 -4.70
CA TRP A 33 6.52 1.30 -3.53
C TRP A 33 6.88 0.46 -2.31
N ARG A 34 7.83 0.95 -1.53
CA ARG A 34 8.15 0.40 -0.20
C ARG A 34 7.55 1.33 0.84
N PHE A 35 6.70 0.79 1.70
CA PHE A 35 6.01 1.53 2.75
C PHE A 35 6.39 0.97 4.13
N ALA A 36 7.20 1.70 4.89
CA ALA A 36 7.58 1.30 6.24
C ALA A 36 6.71 1.94 7.32
N ASN A 37 6.41 1.20 8.38
CA ASN A 37 5.65 1.67 9.53
C ASN A 37 6.24 1.17 10.86
N LEU A 38 5.77 1.74 11.97
CA LEU A 38 6.31 1.45 13.32
C LEU A 38 5.64 0.28 14.04
N TYR A 39 4.70 -0.41 13.39
CA TYR A 39 3.87 -1.41 14.02
C TYR A 39 4.19 -2.82 13.52
N GLY A 40 4.11 -3.79 14.42
CA GLY A 40 4.30 -5.19 14.09
C GLY A 40 3.12 -5.77 13.32
N ARG A 41 3.36 -6.91 12.67
CA ARG A 41 2.33 -7.72 12.01
C ARG A 41 1.28 -8.17 13.02
N GLY A 42 0.01 -8.20 12.61
CA GLY A 42 -1.11 -8.63 13.46
C GLY A 42 -1.58 -7.60 14.51
N THR A 43 -0.91 -6.45 14.61
CA THR A 43 -1.43 -5.31 15.39
C THR A 43 -2.52 -4.57 14.62
N ALA A 44 -3.42 -3.87 15.32
CA ALA A 44 -4.49 -3.10 14.67
C ALA A 44 -3.95 -2.09 13.64
N PHE A 45 -2.89 -1.35 13.99
CA PHE A 45 -2.23 -0.43 13.07
C PHE A 45 -1.46 -1.13 11.96
N GLY A 46 -0.83 -2.29 12.24
CA GLY A 46 -0.20 -3.12 11.21
C GLY A 46 -1.22 -3.55 10.14
N THR A 47 -2.38 -4.07 10.55
CA THR A 47 -3.47 -4.44 9.63
C THR A 47 -4.05 -3.22 8.90
N LEU A 48 -4.14 -2.06 9.56
CA LEU A 48 -4.58 -0.82 8.92
C LEU A 48 -3.64 -0.42 7.77
N TYR A 49 -2.33 -0.46 7.99
CA TYR A 49 -1.34 -0.10 6.97
C TYR A 49 -1.22 -1.14 5.86
N GLU A 50 -1.42 -2.42 6.17
CA GLU A 50 -1.58 -3.47 5.16
C GLU A 50 -2.76 -3.17 4.24
N LYS A 51 -3.92 -2.85 4.81
CA LYS A 51 -5.12 -2.46 4.04
C LYS A 51 -4.88 -1.20 3.22
N LEU A 52 -4.15 -0.21 3.76
CA LEU A 52 -3.76 0.97 2.98
C LEU A 52 -2.95 0.57 1.74
N GLY A 53 -1.96 -0.30 1.90
CA GLY A 53 -1.20 -0.86 0.78
C GLY A 53 -2.11 -1.49 -0.26
N SER A 54 -2.97 -2.44 0.14
CA SER A 54 -3.91 -3.12 -0.77
C SER A 54 -4.89 -2.15 -1.46
N ASN A 55 -5.36 -1.12 -0.75
CA ASN A 55 -6.25 -0.11 -1.33
C ASN A 55 -5.56 0.70 -2.42
N ILE A 56 -4.28 1.08 -2.24
CA ILE A 56 -3.50 1.76 -3.27
C ILE A 56 -3.36 0.88 -4.52
N GLU A 57 -3.09 -0.41 -4.34
CA GLU A 57 -3.00 -1.34 -5.48
C GLU A 57 -4.33 -1.43 -6.23
N SER A 58 -5.44 -1.57 -5.51
CA SER A 58 -6.78 -1.64 -6.10
C SER A 58 -7.17 -0.35 -6.82
N MET A 59 -7.02 0.80 -6.17
CA MET A 59 -7.39 2.11 -6.71
C MET A 59 -6.50 2.55 -7.88
N SER A 60 -5.26 2.06 -7.94
CA SER A 60 -4.36 2.31 -9.07
C SER A 60 -4.58 1.37 -10.25
N ALA A 61 -5.56 0.46 -10.16
CA ALA A 61 -5.78 -0.63 -11.11
C ALA A 61 -4.52 -1.50 -11.31
N GLY A 62 -3.79 -1.78 -10.24
CA GLY A 62 -2.58 -2.61 -10.24
C GLY A 62 -1.30 -1.91 -10.73
N ARG A 63 -1.37 -0.63 -11.14
CA ARG A 63 -0.19 0.12 -11.60
C ARG A 63 0.81 0.40 -10.48
N ILE A 64 0.37 0.44 -9.22
CA ILE A 64 1.23 0.61 -8.05
C ILE A 64 1.15 -0.65 -7.20
N LYS A 65 2.28 -1.32 -6.99
CA LYS A 65 2.43 -2.41 -6.01
C LYS A 65 3.03 -1.82 -4.73
N VAL A 66 2.45 -2.13 -3.57
CA VAL A 66 2.94 -1.61 -2.29
C VAL A 66 3.45 -2.76 -1.42
N GLN A 67 4.76 -2.77 -1.15
CA GLN A 67 5.36 -3.63 -0.14
C GLN A 67 5.31 -2.92 1.21
N VAL A 68 4.42 -3.38 2.10
CA VAL A 68 4.39 -2.92 3.49
C VAL A 68 5.49 -3.62 4.29
N LEU A 69 6.34 -2.83 4.91
CA LEU A 69 7.40 -3.24 5.82
C LEU A 69 6.95 -2.94 7.25
N TYR A 70 6.87 -3.97 8.08
CA TYR A 70 6.47 -3.86 9.48
C TYR A 70 7.66 -3.44 10.36
N SER A 71 7.38 -3.10 11.62
CA SER A 71 8.43 -2.73 12.58
C SER A 71 9.57 -3.75 12.60
N GLY A 72 10.79 -3.28 12.38
CA GLY A 72 12.01 -4.12 12.33
C GLY A 72 12.29 -4.73 10.95
N GLU A 73 11.40 -4.59 9.97
CA GLU A 73 11.62 -5.06 8.60
C GLU A 73 12.26 -3.95 7.75
N GLY A 74 13.56 -4.09 7.45
CA GLY A 74 14.28 -3.29 6.46
C GLY A 74 14.69 -1.86 6.88
N VAL A 75 13.85 -1.13 7.63
CA VAL A 75 14.17 0.22 8.12
C VAL A 75 13.89 0.31 9.61
N GLY A 76 14.87 0.78 10.38
CA GLY A 76 14.72 0.98 11.83
C GLY A 76 13.79 2.14 12.17
N THR A 77 13.14 2.05 13.33
CA THR A 77 12.09 2.96 13.80
C THR A 77 12.53 4.43 13.87
N THR A 78 13.80 4.69 14.21
CA THR A 78 14.39 6.04 14.33
C THR A 78 14.92 6.61 13.02
N GLY A 79 15.15 5.75 12.01
CA GLY A 79 15.67 6.15 10.70
C GLY A 79 14.60 6.27 9.63
N LEU A 80 13.32 6.12 10.00
CA LEU A 80 12.23 6.01 9.05
C LEU A 80 11.99 7.32 8.28
N LEU A 81 12.08 8.46 8.97
CA LEU A 81 11.98 9.77 8.32
C LEU A 81 13.15 10.02 7.35
N SER A 82 14.39 9.78 7.78
CA SER A 82 15.58 9.80 6.90
C SER A 82 15.47 8.85 5.70
N ALA A 83 14.90 7.66 5.87
CA ALA A 83 14.75 6.69 4.80
C ALA A 83 13.77 7.16 3.72
N VAL A 84 12.71 7.88 4.10
CA VAL A 84 11.83 8.56 3.13
C VAL A 84 12.58 9.72 2.47
N LYS A 85 13.28 10.54 3.25
CA LYS A 85 14.03 11.72 2.75
C LYS A 85 15.10 11.34 1.73
N SER A 86 15.77 10.20 1.90
CA SER A 86 16.78 9.71 0.97
C SER A 86 16.22 8.99 -0.25
N GLY A 87 14.92 8.69 -0.27
CA GLY A 87 14.27 7.88 -1.31
C GLY A 87 14.51 6.37 -1.17
N LEU A 88 15.11 5.89 -0.08
CA LEU A 88 15.29 4.45 0.19
C LEU A 88 13.94 3.73 0.28
N ILE A 89 12.94 4.40 0.85
CA ILE A 89 11.54 3.96 0.86
C ILE A 89 10.67 5.08 0.30
N THR A 90 9.56 4.71 -0.34
CA THR A 90 8.65 5.67 -0.97
C THR A 90 7.71 6.31 0.04
N MET A 91 7.32 5.56 1.06
CA MET A 91 6.37 6.00 2.08
C MET A 91 6.84 5.57 3.46
N GLY A 92 6.54 6.41 4.45
CA GLY A 92 6.78 6.11 5.86
C GLY A 92 5.62 6.62 6.71
N ALA A 93 5.28 5.87 7.76
CA ALA A 93 4.38 6.33 8.82
C ALA A 93 5.18 6.53 10.13
N PRO A 94 6.00 7.59 10.24
CA PRO A 94 6.77 7.87 11.44
C PRO A 94 5.88 8.45 12.55
N PHE A 95 6.37 8.38 13.78
CA PHE A 95 5.87 9.14 14.91
C PHE A 95 6.87 10.27 15.16
N GLN A 96 6.41 11.52 15.07
CA GLN A 96 7.29 12.68 14.95
C GLN A 96 8.17 12.89 16.19
N SER A 97 7.65 12.60 17.38
CA SER A 97 8.42 12.67 18.63
C SER A 97 9.63 11.73 18.67
N MET A 98 9.60 10.62 17.93
CA MET A 98 10.72 9.68 17.83
C MET A 98 11.84 10.16 16.89
N HIS A 99 11.63 11.26 16.17
CA HIS A 99 12.54 11.77 15.14
C HIS A 99 13.07 13.16 15.49
N ALA A 100 13.13 13.52 16.76
CA ALA A 100 13.59 14.83 17.23
C ALA A 100 14.97 15.26 16.71
N GLY A 101 15.87 14.29 16.47
CA GLY A 101 17.19 14.56 15.90
C GLY A 101 17.15 15.04 14.44
N GLU A 102 16.07 14.73 13.71
CA GLU A 102 15.88 15.09 12.29
C GLU A 102 14.77 16.14 12.11
N LEU A 103 13.78 16.15 12.99
CA LEU A 103 12.66 17.09 13.06
C LEU A 103 12.52 17.59 14.51
N PRO A 104 13.28 18.64 14.91
CA PRO A 104 13.28 19.12 16.29
C PRO A 104 11.90 19.56 16.79
N ALA A 105 11.09 20.13 15.90
CA ALA A 105 9.71 20.51 16.21
C ALA A 105 8.81 19.30 16.54
N GLY A 106 9.17 18.08 16.12
CA GLY A 106 8.39 16.87 16.36
C GLY A 106 8.26 16.48 17.83
N ILE A 107 9.13 16.99 18.73
CA ILE A 107 9.01 16.77 20.17
C ILE A 107 7.70 17.33 20.72
N VAL A 108 7.17 18.43 20.16
CA VAL A 108 6.05 19.15 20.77
C VAL A 108 4.71 18.39 20.68
N GLU A 109 4.60 17.37 19.82
CA GLU A 109 3.36 16.60 19.62
C GLU A 109 2.89 15.86 20.90
N ILE A 110 3.85 15.26 21.63
CA ILE A 110 3.57 14.51 22.86
C ILE A 110 4.52 14.87 24.02
N GLY A 111 5.56 15.67 23.77
CA GLY A 111 6.59 15.97 24.76
C GLY A 111 6.28 17.15 25.68
N LEU A 112 5.21 17.92 25.40
CA LEU A 112 4.83 19.07 26.22
C LEU A 112 3.88 18.62 27.35
N PRO A 113 4.24 18.80 28.63
CA PRO A 113 3.31 18.56 29.73
C PRO A 113 2.05 19.43 29.60
N GLY A 114 0.86 18.81 29.66
CA GLY A 114 -0.42 19.48 29.36
C GLY A 114 -0.68 19.70 27.86
N GLY A 115 0.03 18.95 27.00
CA GLY A 115 -0.17 18.92 25.55
C GLY A 115 -1.44 18.16 25.15
N THR A 116 -1.38 17.34 24.10
CA THR A 116 -2.55 16.70 23.50
C THR A 116 -3.36 15.85 24.52
N ASP A 117 -4.46 16.39 25.03
CA ASP A 117 -5.26 15.81 26.13
C ASP A 117 -6.31 14.77 25.69
N ASP A 118 -6.69 14.73 24.39
CA ASP A 118 -7.69 13.79 23.87
C ASP A 118 -7.32 13.24 22.47
N THR A 119 -6.84 12.00 22.42
CA THR A 119 -6.59 11.29 21.15
C THR A 119 -7.84 10.63 20.58
N GLY A 120 -8.96 10.61 21.32
CA GLY A 120 -10.22 9.95 20.97
C GLY A 120 -11.22 10.84 20.24
N ALA A 121 -11.01 12.17 20.19
CA ALA A 121 -11.87 13.09 19.44
C ALA A 121 -11.62 13.05 17.92
N ALA A 122 -10.43 12.61 17.47
CA ALA A 122 -10.09 12.55 16.05
C ALA A 122 -10.81 11.42 15.27
N GLY A 123 -11.38 10.43 15.97
CA GLY A 123 -12.02 9.26 15.37
C GLY A 123 -13.55 9.21 15.46
N ARG A 124 -14.20 10.25 15.98
CA ARG A 124 -15.63 10.17 16.38
C ARG A 124 -16.63 10.81 15.41
N ASN A 125 -16.21 11.26 14.22
CA ASN A 125 -17.08 11.88 13.21
C ASN A 125 -16.67 11.54 11.77
N ARG A 126 -16.45 10.26 11.43
CA ARG A 126 -16.48 9.78 10.04
C ARG A 126 -17.06 8.38 9.97
#